data_AF-A0A0L1IIN6-F1
#
_entry.id   AF-A0A0L1IIN6-F1
#
_cell.length_a   1.000
_cell.length_b   1.000
_cell.length_c   1.000
_cell.angle_alpha   90.00
_cell.angle_beta   90.00
_cell.angle_gamma   90.00
#
_symmetry.space_group_name_H-M   'P 1'
#
loop_
_entity.id
_entity.type
_entity.pdbx_description
1 polymer ?
#
loop_
_entity_poly.entity_id
_entity_poly.type
_entity_poly.pdbx_seq_one_letter_code
_entity_poly.pdbx_strand_id
1 'polypeptide(L)'
;MKLTTWTFYKASSFQTLTGDNQKIGSIPVLVLRPDFVKERTVLCLALTQKVVNSIIIDLQNKAIQGQELLNIFKDNIGFASTDNLEKIDAKGLDLSTPILDENIKNLIETYNLFLNSEPITFDSTDYETTEKAQQQKDVFTNVEVDKMKLPVLLETLNVGMENYKQRIEEFSKLKESEIPSKKDELFNLQGNLIVFFDQALREMDGLIAKLSERNNELYKELQELKGENKK
;
A
#
# COMPACT_ATOMS: atom_id res chain seq x y z
N MET A 1 19.05 9.83 -7.02
CA MET A 1 19.65 8.57 -6.51
C MET A 1 18.77 7.45 -6.99
N LYS A 2 19.33 6.33 -7.46
CA LYS A 2 18.49 5.18 -7.85
C LYS A 2 18.06 4.39 -6.62
N LEU A 3 16.75 4.30 -6.42
CA LEU A 3 16.11 3.52 -5.38
C LEU A 3 15.38 2.34 -6.02
N THR A 4 15.27 1.22 -5.31
CA THR A 4 14.51 0.05 -5.74
C THR A 4 13.44 -0.24 -4.70
N THR A 5 12.21 -0.53 -5.13
CA THR A 5 11.16 -0.96 -4.21
C THR A 5 11.48 -2.32 -3.60
N TRP A 6 10.80 -2.67 -2.50
CA TRP A 6 11.02 -3.90 -1.73
C TRP A 6 12.45 -4.08 -1.24
N THR A 7 13.22 -2.99 -1.16
CA THR A 7 14.64 -2.99 -0.80
C THR A 7 14.86 -2.16 0.46
N PHE A 8 15.76 -2.62 1.32
CA PHE A 8 16.10 -1.90 2.55
C PHE A 8 17.14 -0.79 2.33
N TYR A 9 16.85 0.36 2.91
CA TYR A 9 17.72 1.52 2.98
C TYR A 9 17.80 2.02 4.42
N LYS A 10 18.87 2.72 4.75
CA LYS A 10 19.01 3.43 6.01
C LYS A 10 18.48 4.84 5.83
N ALA A 11 17.42 5.17 6.57
CA ALA A 11 16.89 6.51 6.66
C ALA A 11 17.48 7.23 7.89
N SER A 12 17.71 8.54 7.78
CA SER A 12 18.07 9.39 8.93
C SER A 12 16.86 9.85 9.75
N SER A 13 15.67 9.82 9.15
CA SER A 13 14.39 10.07 9.82
C SER A 13 13.26 9.26 9.19
N PHE A 14 12.28 8.92 10.01
CA PHE A 14 11.08 8.20 9.60
C PHE A 14 9.88 8.73 10.38
N GLN A 15 8.76 8.96 9.69
CA GLN A 15 7.51 9.40 10.30
C GLN A 15 6.41 8.38 10.03
N THR A 16 5.71 7.90 11.06
CA THR A 16 4.57 6.99 10.89
C THR A 16 3.41 7.65 10.14
N LEU A 17 2.56 6.85 9.50
CA LEU A 17 1.35 7.36 8.81
C LEU A 17 0.43 8.19 9.72
N THR A 18 0.35 7.86 11.01
CA THR A 18 -0.48 8.58 12.00
C THR A 18 0.11 9.93 12.40
N GLY A 19 1.35 10.23 12.04
CA GLY A 19 2.01 11.50 12.35
C GLY A 19 2.50 11.63 13.79
N ASP A 20 2.09 10.74 14.70
CA ASP A 20 2.36 10.82 16.14
C ASP A 20 3.84 10.62 16.51
N ASN A 21 4.62 9.95 15.66
CA ASN A 21 5.98 9.53 16.00
C ASN A 21 6.96 9.79 14.85
N GLN A 22 7.74 10.87 14.97
CA GLN A 22 8.96 11.04 14.18
C GLN A 22 10.12 10.36 14.89
N LYS A 23 10.66 9.32 14.27
CA LYS A 23 11.89 8.65 14.73
C LYS A 23 13.07 9.28 14.00
N ILE A 24 14.06 9.72 14.75
CA ILE A 24 15.29 10.32 14.24
C ILE A 24 16.45 9.39 14.58
N GLY A 25 17.35 9.17 13.61
CA GLY A 25 18.51 8.29 13.76
C GLY A 25 18.62 7.30 12.60
N SER A 26 19.57 6.38 12.70
CA SER A 26 19.83 5.35 11.68
C SER A 26 18.75 4.27 11.70
N ILE A 27 17.70 4.43 10.90
CA ILE A 27 16.54 3.52 10.89
C ILE A 27 16.48 2.78 9.56
N PRO A 28 16.57 1.44 9.57
CA PRO A 28 16.37 0.65 8.36
C PRO A 28 14.90 0.67 7.94
N VAL A 29 14.66 1.04 6.69
CA VAL A 29 13.33 1.17 6.08
C VAL A 29 13.27 0.37 4.78
N LEU A 30 12.21 -0.41 4.61
CA LEU A 30 11.87 -1.10 3.37
C LEU A 30 11.11 -0.10 2.48
N VAL A 31 11.69 0.29 1.34
CA VAL A 31 11.04 1.24 0.42
C VAL A 31 9.93 0.53 -0.36
N LEU A 32 8.73 1.09 -0.34
CA LEU A 32 7.56 0.51 -1.01
C LEU A 32 7.26 1.19 -2.35
N ARG A 33 7.17 2.53 -2.36
CA ARG A 33 6.95 3.34 -3.56
C ARG A 33 7.28 4.82 -3.29
N PRO A 34 7.53 5.64 -4.32
CA PRO A 34 7.51 7.09 -4.17
C PRO A 34 6.12 7.61 -3.80
N ASP A 35 6.09 8.72 -3.07
CA ASP A 35 4.88 9.49 -2.82
C ASP A 35 4.66 10.49 -3.97
N PHE A 36 3.46 10.47 -4.56
CA PHE A 36 3.11 11.35 -5.70
C PHE A 36 2.54 12.70 -5.25
N VAL A 37 2.30 12.87 -3.95
CA VAL A 37 1.68 14.05 -3.35
C VAL A 37 2.71 14.82 -2.52
N LYS A 38 3.62 14.10 -1.86
CA LYS A 38 4.70 14.67 -1.06
C LYS A 38 6.02 14.59 -1.81
N GLU A 39 6.58 15.75 -2.09
CA GLU A 39 7.89 15.90 -2.70
C GLU A 39 8.98 15.15 -1.92
N ARG A 40 9.93 14.56 -2.64
CA ARG A 40 11.14 13.94 -2.06
C ARG A 40 10.83 12.92 -0.97
N THR A 41 9.71 12.21 -1.10
CA THR A 41 9.19 11.32 -0.07
C THR A 41 8.89 9.95 -0.66
N VAL A 42 9.15 8.90 0.12
CA VAL A 42 8.79 7.52 -0.19
C VAL A 42 7.96 6.93 0.94
N LEU A 43 7.00 6.09 0.59
CA LEU A 43 6.30 5.21 1.51
C LEU A 43 7.22 4.03 1.89
N CYS A 44 7.31 3.71 3.17
CA CYS A 44 8.19 2.67 3.69
C CYS A 44 7.59 1.89 4.85
N LEU A 45 8.15 0.70 5.11
CA LEU A 45 8.02 -0.02 6.39
C LEU A 45 9.33 0.08 7.19
N ALA A 46 9.29 0.58 8.42
CA ALA A 46 10.49 0.69 9.26
C ALA A 46 10.71 -0.54 10.14
N LEU A 47 11.97 -0.94 10.31
CA LEU A 47 12.39 -1.95 11.29
C LEU A 47 12.81 -1.28 12.59
N THR A 48 12.13 -1.63 13.69
CA THR A 48 12.37 -1.04 15.01
C THR A 48 12.99 -2.03 16.01
N GLN A 49 13.24 -3.26 15.57
CA GLN A 49 13.74 -4.34 16.42
C GLN A 49 15.25 -4.22 16.65
N LYS A 50 15.77 -4.83 17.72
CA LYS A 50 17.21 -4.72 18.06
C LYS A 50 18.14 -5.48 17.10
N VAL A 51 17.65 -6.50 16.41
CA VAL A 51 18.44 -7.41 15.56
C VAL A 51 18.23 -7.15 14.06
N VAL A 52 18.29 -5.89 13.66
CA VAL A 52 17.85 -5.43 12.33
C VAL A 52 18.53 -6.15 11.17
N ASN A 53 19.87 -6.27 11.17
CA ASN A 53 20.59 -6.88 10.05
C ASN A 53 20.22 -8.36 9.85
N SER A 54 19.96 -9.11 10.93
CA SER A 54 19.53 -10.51 10.82
C SER A 54 18.16 -10.61 10.16
N ILE A 55 17.23 -9.73 10.55
CA ILE A 55 15.87 -9.70 9.99
C ILE A 55 15.91 -9.37 8.50
N ILE A 56 16.74 -8.40 8.09
CA ILE A 56 16.91 -8.06 6.67
C ILE A 56 17.44 -9.27 5.89
N ILE A 57 18.47 -9.94 6.41
CA ILE A 57 19.06 -11.14 5.79
C ILE A 57 18.02 -12.26 5.70
N ASP A 58 17.24 -12.51 6.76
CA ASP A 58 16.20 -13.53 6.75
C ASP A 58 15.11 -13.20 5.71
N LEU A 59 14.65 -11.94 5.63
CA LEU A 59 13.70 -11.48 4.61
C LEU A 59 14.22 -11.60 3.17
N GLN A 60 15.54 -11.56 2.97
CA GLN A 60 16.17 -11.73 1.65
C GLN A 60 16.38 -13.20 1.27
N ASN A 61 16.44 -14.12 2.23
CA ASN A 61 16.88 -15.50 1.98
C ASN A 61 15.86 -16.57 2.37
N LYS A 62 14.80 -16.24 3.12
CA LYS A 62 13.82 -17.20 3.62
C LYS A 62 12.41 -16.66 3.51
N ALA A 63 11.47 -17.55 3.21
CA ALA A 63 10.06 -17.25 3.27
C ALA A 63 9.60 -17.10 4.73
N ILE A 64 8.95 -15.98 5.03
CA ILE A 64 8.42 -15.62 6.34
C ILE A 64 6.89 -15.54 6.22
N GLN A 65 6.19 -16.16 7.18
CA GLN A 65 4.73 -16.19 7.18
C GLN A 65 4.13 -14.85 7.60
N GLY A 66 2.89 -14.57 7.16
CA GLY A 66 2.20 -13.29 7.38
C GLY A 66 2.15 -12.82 8.84
N GLN A 67 1.89 -13.72 9.80
CA GLN A 67 1.84 -13.35 11.23
C GLN A 67 3.20 -12.90 11.77
N GLU A 68 4.29 -13.50 11.28
CA GLU A 68 5.65 -13.11 11.67
C GLU A 68 6.04 -11.78 11.01
N LEU A 69 5.63 -11.55 9.76
CA LEU A 69 5.77 -10.24 9.09
C LEU A 69 5.03 -9.12 9.84
N LEU A 70 3.81 -9.38 10.34
CA LEU A 70 3.09 -8.42 11.20
C LEU A 70 3.88 -8.08 12.46
N ASN A 71 4.53 -9.08 13.08
CA ASN A 71 5.34 -8.85 14.27
C ASN A 71 6.64 -8.09 13.95
N ILE A 72 7.20 -8.33 12.76
CA ILE A 72 8.40 -7.64 12.26
C ILE A 72 8.13 -6.15 12.08
N PHE A 73 7.07 -5.81 11.35
CA PHE A 73 6.81 -4.43 10.92
C PHE A 73 5.76 -3.69 11.75
N LYS A 74 4.99 -4.35 12.62
CA LYS A 74 4.01 -3.83 13.60
C LYS A 74 3.78 -2.31 13.60
N ASP A 75 2.79 -1.85 12.83
CA ASP A 75 2.35 -0.45 12.70
C ASP A 75 3.45 0.57 12.29
N ASN A 76 4.58 0.09 11.78
CA ASN A 76 5.69 0.93 11.33
C ASN A 76 5.62 1.24 9.83
N ILE A 77 4.41 1.44 9.30
CA ILE A 77 4.23 2.02 7.96
C ILE A 77 4.28 3.55 8.06
N GLY A 78 4.94 4.18 7.10
CA GLY A 78 5.17 5.61 7.16
C GLY A 78 6.04 6.13 6.03
N PHE A 79 6.64 7.29 6.25
CA PHE A 79 7.35 8.04 5.24
C PHE A 79 8.80 8.30 5.63
N ALA A 80 9.67 8.26 4.63
CA ALA A 80 11.06 8.71 4.72
C ALA A 80 11.35 9.66 3.55
N SER A 81 12.24 10.63 3.78
CA SER A 81 12.69 11.51 2.70
C SER A 81 13.75 10.82 1.84
N THR A 82 13.62 10.93 0.52
CA THR A 82 14.58 10.38 -0.45
C THR A 82 15.97 10.98 -0.31
N ASP A 83 16.09 12.21 0.17
CA ASP A 83 17.37 12.91 0.37
C ASP A 83 18.19 12.31 1.52
N ASN A 84 17.53 11.51 2.36
CA ASN A 84 18.06 10.96 3.61
C ASN A 84 18.21 9.44 3.57
N LEU A 85 18.11 8.83 2.39
CA LEU A 85 18.26 7.39 2.20
C LEU A 85 19.68 7.04 1.78
N GLU A 86 20.27 6.10 2.51
CA GLU A 86 21.57 5.53 2.23
C GLU A 86 21.46 4.02 2.06
N LYS A 87 22.37 3.43 1.30
CA LYS A 87 22.47 1.97 1.24
C LYS A 87 22.87 1.40 2.60
N ILE A 88 22.39 0.20 2.90
CA ILE A 88 22.77 -0.54 4.11
C ILE A 88 23.90 -1.49 3.76
N ASP A 89 25.04 -1.33 4.44
CA ASP A 89 26.12 -2.30 4.46
C ASP A 89 26.22 -2.91 5.86
N ALA A 90 26.33 -4.23 5.92
CA ALA A 90 26.74 -4.94 7.12
C ALA A 90 27.99 -5.77 6.87
N LYS A 91 29.15 -5.29 7.34
CA LYS A 91 30.44 -5.99 7.29
C LYS A 91 30.86 -6.42 5.86
N GLY A 92 30.60 -5.59 4.86
CA GLY A 92 30.94 -5.83 3.46
C GLY A 92 29.87 -6.59 2.67
N LEU A 93 28.68 -6.82 3.26
CA LEU A 93 27.52 -7.36 2.58
C LEU A 93 26.55 -6.21 2.25
N ASP A 94 26.26 -6.00 0.96
CA ASP A 94 25.24 -5.06 0.51
C ASP A 94 23.86 -5.62 0.87
N LEU A 95 23.23 -5.03 1.89
CA LEU A 95 21.89 -5.38 2.32
C LEU A 95 20.81 -4.56 1.58
N SER A 96 21.20 -3.67 0.66
CA SER A 96 20.27 -2.95 -0.21
C SER A 96 19.97 -3.73 -1.49
N THR A 97 19.53 -4.97 -1.30
CA THR A 97 18.92 -5.84 -2.31
C THR A 97 17.44 -6.10 -1.98
N PRO A 98 16.59 -6.37 -2.99
CA PRO A 98 15.19 -6.69 -2.75
C PRO A 98 15.02 -7.90 -1.83
N ILE A 99 13.96 -7.88 -1.02
CA ILE A 99 13.54 -9.06 -0.24
C ILE A 99 13.01 -10.15 -1.17
N LEU A 100 12.93 -11.38 -0.66
CA LEU A 100 12.45 -12.53 -1.42
C LEU A 100 11.02 -12.32 -1.94
N ASP A 101 10.73 -12.67 -3.19
CA ASP A 101 9.42 -12.49 -3.84
C ASP A 101 8.25 -13.05 -3.02
N GLU A 102 8.46 -14.18 -2.33
CA GLU A 102 7.46 -14.79 -1.46
C GLU A 102 7.12 -13.87 -0.26
N ASN A 103 8.12 -13.17 0.30
CA ASN A 103 7.89 -12.19 1.36
C ASN A 103 7.20 -10.93 0.83
N ILE A 104 7.46 -10.53 -0.41
CA ILE A 104 6.73 -9.43 -1.06
C ILE A 104 5.25 -9.78 -1.17
N LYS A 105 4.92 -10.96 -1.69
CA LYS A 105 3.55 -11.47 -1.78
C LYS A 105 2.89 -11.53 -0.41
N ASN A 106 3.57 -12.13 0.56
CA ASN A 106 3.04 -12.24 1.92
C ASN A 106 2.82 -10.88 2.57
N LEU A 107 3.70 -9.88 2.34
CA LEU A 107 3.50 -8.51 2.83
C LEU A 107 2.31 -7.83 2.15
N ILE A 108 2.18 -7.97 0.82
CA ILE A 108 1.04 -7.45 0.06
C ILE A 108 -0.27 -8.01 0.61
N GLU A 109 -0.34 -9.33 0.82
CA GLU A 109 -1.53 -9.99 1.36
C GLU A 109 -1.81 -9.66 2.82
N THR A 110 -0.76 -9.55 3.63
CA THR A 110 -0.88 -9.32 5.08
C THR A 110 -1.30 -7.88 5.41
N TYR A 111 -0.74 -6.91 4.67
CA TYR A 111 -1.01 -5.48 4.85
C TYR A 111 -2.02 -4.93 3.83
N ASN A 112 -2.57 -5.78 2.95
CA ASN A 112 -3.49 -5.41 1.88
C ASN A 112 -2.95 -4.24 1.03
N LEU A 113 -1.69 -4.32 0.63
CA LEU A 113 -1.00 -3.27 -0.11
C LEU A 113 -1.27 -3.39 -1.61
N PHE A 114 -1.75 -2.33 -2.25
CA PHE A 114 -1.96 -2.28 -3.70
C PHE A 114 -0.67 -1.94 -4.44
N LEU A 115 0.36 -2.75 -4.28
CA LEU A 115 1.68 -2.48 -4.82
C LEU A 115 2.08 -3.54 -5.84
N ASN A 116 2.85 -3.11 -6.85
CA ASN A 116 3.48 -4.04 -7.77
C ASN A 116 4.42 -4.96 -6.98
N SER A 117 4.24 -6.28 -7.16
CA SER A 117 5.04 -7.28 -6.47
C SER A 117 6.46 -7.42 -7.04
N GLU A 118 6.69 -6.96 -8.27
CA GLU A 118 8.02 -6.94 -8.86
C GLU A 118 8.82 -5.73 -8.33
N PRO A 119 10.09 -5.90 -7.94
CA PRO A 119 10.97 -4.79 -7.58
C PRO A 119 11.20 -3.84 -8.77
N ILE A 120 10.94 -2.55 -8.54
CA ILE A 120 11.07 -1.49 -9.56
C ILE A 120 12.17 -0.53 -9.13
N THR A 121 13.16 -0.32 -9.99
CA THR A 121 14.19 0.70 -9.80
C THR A 121 13.74 2.02 -10.44
N PHE A 122 13.83 3.12 -9.69
CA PHE A 122 13.46 4.46 -10.13
C PHE A 122 14.51 5.50 -9.68
N ASP A 123 14.60 6.65 -10.36
CA ASP A 123 15.43 7.76 -9.88
C ASP A 123 14.62 8.64 -8.93
N SER A 124 15.16 8.89 -7.73
CA SER A 124 14.54 9.79 -6.76
C SER A 124 14.37 11.21 -7.30
N THR A 125 15.15 11.63 -8.30
CA THR A 125 15.02 12.95 -8.93
C THR A 125 13.74 13.11 -9.75
N ASP A 126 13.14 12.00 -10.17
CA ASP A 126 11.88 11.99 -10.93
C ASP A 126 10.67 12.29 -10.02
N TYR A 127 10.87 12.21 -8.70
CA TYR A 127 9.85 12.44 -7.66
C TYR A 127 10.25 13.57 -6.69
N GLU A 128 11.18 14.43 -7.12
CA GLU A 128 11.68 15.55 -6.32
C GLU A 128 10.65 16.67 -6.18
N THR A 129 9.77 16.84 -7.17
CA THR A 129 8.67 17.81 -7.15
C THR A 129 7.38 17.14 -7.56
N THR A 130 6.25 17.70 -7.12
CA THR A 130 4.92 17.18 -7.49
C THR A 130 4.71 17.19 -9.00
N GLU A 131 5.19 18.22 -9.70
CA GLU A 131 5.08 18.33 -11.17
C GLU A 131 5.81 17.19 -11.89
N LYS A 132 7.06 16.89 -11.49
CA LYS A 132 7.82 15.77 -12.08
C LYS A 132 7.17 14.43 -11.78
N ALA A 133 6.67 14.24 -10.55
CA ALA A 133 5.98 13.02 -10.14
C ALA A 133 4.71 12.78 -10.97
N GLN A 134 3.94 13.83 -11.26
CA GLN A 134 2.72 13.74 -12.10
C GLN A 134 3.00 13.40 -13.57
N GLN A 135 4.21 13.66 -14.06
CA GLN A 135 4.62 13.28 -15.42
C GLN A 135 5.02 11.80 -15.51
N GLN A 136 5.22 11.12 -14.37
CA GLN A 136 5.55 9.70 -14.34
C GLN A 136 4.30 8.85 -14.50
N LYS A 137 4.42 7.76 -15.26
CA LYS A 137 3.39 6.72 -15.27
C LYS A 137 3.44 5.98 -13.93
N ASP A 138 2.30 5.79 -13.27
CA ASP A 138 2.25 4.94 -12.08
C ASP A 138 2.47 3.47 -12.48
N VAL A 139 3.65 2.98 -12.14
CA VAL A 139 4.08 1.58 -12.32
C VAL A 139 4.18 0.84 -10.99
N PHE A 140 4.04 1.55 -9.87
CA PHE A 140 4.24 1.03 -8.52
C PHE A 140 2.96 0.51 -7.89
N THR A 141 1.81 1.03 -8.31
CA THR A 141 0.51 0.54 -7.87
C THR A 141 0.06 -0.60 -8.79
N ASN A 142 -0.29 -1.75 -8.22
CA ASN A 142 -0.96 -2.82 -8.95
C ASN A 142 -2.20 -3.26 -8.16
N VAL A 143 -3.37 -3.05 -8.76
CA VAL A 143 -4.65 -3.40 -8.15
C VAL A 143 -5.17 -4.66 -8.86
N GLU A 144 -4.71 -5.83 -8.44
CA GLU A 144 -5.23 -7.12 -8.92
C GLU A 144 -6.51 -7.49 -8.15
N VAL A 145 -7.58 -6.71 -8.39
CA VAL A 145 -8.88 -6.83 -7.69
C VAL A 145 -9.44 -8.26 -7.79
N ASP A 146 -9.17 -8.94 -8.90
CA ASP A 146 -9.59 -10.31 -9.21
C ASP A 146 -8.97 -11.38 -8.30
N LYS A 147 -7.84 -11.10 -7.67
CA LYS A 147 -7.15 -12.02 -6.75
C LYS A 147 -7.39 -11.71 -5.28
N MET A 148 -8.07 -10.60 -4.98
CA MET A 148 -8.35 -10.19 -3.60
C MET A 148 -9.56 -10.93 -3.03
N LYS A 149 -9.48 -11.30 -1.76
CA LYS A 149 -10.62 -11.88 -1.03
C LYS A 149 -11.66 -10.77 -0.81
N LEU A 150 -12.91 -10.98 -1.21
CA LEU A 150 -14.00 -10.00 -1.10
C LEU A 150 -14.13 -9.34 0.30
N PRO A 151 -13.99 -10.05 1.44
CA PRO A 151 -14.02 -9.42 2.76
C PRO A 151 -12.93 -8.36 2.95
N VAL A 152 -11.75 -8.57 2.35
CA VAL A 152 -10.59 -7.69 2.41
C VAL A 152 -10.81 -6.43 1.58
N LEU A 153 -11.41 -6.56 0.39
CA LEU A 153 -11.84 -5.43 -0.42
C LEU A 153 -12.83 -4.54 0.35
N LEU A 154 -13.82 -5.15 0.99
CA LEU A 154 -14.83 -4.44 1.79
C LEU A 154 -14.24 -3.76 3.03
N GLU A 155 -13.31 -4.41 3.73
CA GLU A 155 -12.61 -3.84 4.88
C GLU A 155 -11.71 -2.67 4.45
N THR A 156 -10.99 -2.81 3.35
CA THR A 156 -10.13 -1.73 2.82
C THR A 156 -10.96 -0.53 2.34
N LEU A 157 -12.12 -0.78 1.71
CA LEU A 157 -13.09 0.25 1.37
C LEU A 157 -13.63 0.96 2.62
N ASN A 158 -13.97 0.21 3.66
CA ASN A 158 -14.46 0.77 4.93
C ASN A 158 -13.41 1.64 5.62
N VAL A 159 -12.17 1.15 5.74
CA VAL A 159 -11.06 1.91 6.34
C VAL A 159 -10.73 3.15 5.49
N GLY A 160 -10.75 3.03 4.16
CA GLY A 160 -10.58 4.16 3.25
C GLY A 160 -11.67 5.22 3.43
N MET A 161 -12.93 4.80 3.57
CA MET A 161 -14.08 5.66 3.85
C MET A 161 -14.00 6.35 5.21
N GLU A 162 -13.59 5.65 6.26
CA GLU A 162 -13.40 6.24 7.58
C GLU A 162 -12.27 7.27 7.61
N ASN A 163 -11.13 6.96 6.98
CA ASN A 163 -10.02 7.90 6.85
C ASN A 163 -10.41 9.13 6.03
N TYR A 164 -11.17 8.95 4.94
CA TYR A 164 -11.70 10.06 4.15
C TYR A 164 -12.64 10.94 4.98
N LYS A 165 -13.54 10.32 5.74
CA LYS A 165 -14.46 11.04 6.64
C LYS A 165 -13.70 11.82 7.71
N GLN A 166 -12.70 11.23 8.37
CA GLN A 166 -11.87 11.91 9.36
C GLN A 166 -11.17 13.13 8.76
N ARG A 167 -10.60 13.01 7.55
CA ARG A 167 -9.94 14.13 6.87
C ARG A 167 -10.90 15.25 6.46
N ILE A 168 -12.13 14.91 6.07
CA ILE A 168 -13.21 15.91 5.83
C ILE A 168 -13.57 16.64 7.13
N GLU A 169 -13.65 15.92 8.25
CA GLU A 169 -13.91 16.51 9.56
C GLU A 169 -12.76 17.40 10.03
N GLU A 170 -11.50 17.01 9.79
CA GLU A 170 -10.32 17.85 10.03
C GLU A 170 -10.36 19.12 9.17
N PHE A 171 -10.77 18.99 7.90
CA PHE A 171 -10.91 20.13 7.00
C PHE A 171 -11.93 21.15 7.49
N SER A 172 -13.04 20.69 8.07
CA SER A 172 -14.06 21.58 8.67
C SER A 172 -13.56 22.37 9.89
N LYS A 173 -12.41 22.00 10.46
CA LYS A 173 -11.81 22.62 11.65
C LYS A 173 -10.59 23.51 11.33
N LEU A 174 -10.20 23.63 10.06
CA LEU A 174 -9.05 24.44 9.63
C LEU A 174 -9.37 25.94 9.64
N LYS A 175 -8.34 26.76 9.87
CA LYS A 175 -8.43 28.22 9.70
C LYS A 175 -8.40 28.58 8.22
N GLU A 176 -9.06 29.67 7.83
CA GLU A 176 -9.22 30.11 6.43
C GLU A 176 -7.90 30.20 5.63
N SER A 177 -6.81 30.53 6.31
CA SER A 177 -5.45 30.62 5.74
C SER A 177 -4.80 29.26 5.41
N GLU A 178 -5.28 28.16 6.00
CA GLU A 178 -4.72 26.80 5.84
C GLU A 178 -5.51 25.96 4.82
N ILE A 179 -6.67 26.47 4.39
CA ILE A 179 -7.58 25.81 3.45
C ILE A 179 -6.93 25.55 2.08
N PRO A 180 -6.20 26.47 1.44
CA PRO A 180 -5.72 26.26 0.06
C PRO A 180 -4.73 25.10 -0.07
N SER A 181 -3.74 24.99 0.81
CA SER A 181 -2.72 23.93 0.74
C SER A 181 -3.26 22.56 1.14
N LYS A 182 -4.20 22.50 2.09
CA LYS A 182 -4.87 21.25 2.49
C LYS A 182 -5.93 20.80 1.50
N LYS A 183 -6.51 21.73 0.74
CA LYS A 183 -7.49 21.46 -0.31
C LYS A 183 -6.86 20.67 -1.45
N ASP A 184 -5.65 21.04 -1.88
CA ASP A 184 -4.93 20.32 -2.95
C ASP A 184 -4.50 18.90 -2.52
N GLU A 185 -4.10 18.71 -1.24
CA GLU A 185 -3.89 17.36 -0.67
C GLU A 185 -5.18 16.52 -0.67
N LEU A 186 -6.34 17.12 -0.37
CA LEU A 186 -7.64 16.46 -0.35
C LEU A 186 -8.19 16.16 -1.76
N PHE A 187 -8.02 17.05 -2.73
CA PHE A 187 -8.47 16.83 -4.11
C PHE A 187 -7.67 15.72 -4.80
N ASN A 188 -6.38 15.59 -4.50
CA ASN A 188 -5.56 14.50 -5.03
C ASN A 188 -5.81 13.16 -4.33
N LEU A 189 -6.10 13.16 -3.02
CA LEU A 189 -6.63 11.99 -2.32
C LEU A 189 -8.01 11.58 -2.83
N GLN A 190 -8.89 12.54 -3.10
CA GLN A 190 -10.16 12.31 -3.80
C GLN A 190 -9.92 11.71 -5.18
N GLY A 191 -8.96 12.21 -5.96
CA GLY A 191 -8.64 11.64 -7.28
C GLY A 191 -8.26 10.15 -7.22
N ASN A 192 -7.34 9.78 -6.33
CA ASN A 192 -6.89 8.39 -6.17
C ASN A 192 -7.96 7.50 -5.51
N LEU A 193 -8.69 8.01 -4.50
CA LEU A 193 -9.80 7.29 -3.88
C LEU A 193 -10.99 7.15 -4.82
N ILE A 194 -11.34 8.17 -5.61
CA ILE A 194 -12.46 8.12 -6.57
C ILE A 194 -12.15 7.17 -7.72
N VAL A 195 -10.92 7.15 -8.24
CA VAL A 195 -10.53 6.16 -9.25
C VAL A 195 -10.59 4.74 -8.66
N PHE A 196 -10.13 4.57 -7.41
CA PHE A 196 -10.28 3.32 -6.66
C PHE A 196 -11.75 2.93 -6.41
N PHE A 197 -12.61 3.87 -6.00
CA PHE A 197 -14.04 3.65 -5.75
C PHE A 197 -14.81 3.39 -7.04
N ASP A 198 -14.54 4.10 -8.14
CA ASP A 198 -15.20 3.90 -9.44
C ASP A 198 -14.83 2.53 -10.02
N GLN A 199 -13.57 2.11 -9.89
CA GLN A 199 -13.15 0.76 -10.30
C GLN A 199 -13.74 -0.32 -9.37
N ALA A 200 -13.74 -0.12 -8.05
CA ALA A 200 -14.30 -1.07 -7.11
C ALA A 200 -15.84 -1.20 -7.26
N LEU A 201 -16.55 -0.09 -7.48
CA LEU A 201 -18.00 -0.10 -7.69
C LEU A 201 -18.39 -0.79 -8.98
N ARG A 202 -17.69 -0.54 -10.09
CA ARG A 202 -17.97 -1.21 -11.38
C ARG A 202 -17.79 -2.73 -11.29
N GLU A 203 -16.79 -3.20 -10.56
CA GLU A 203 -16.57 -4.64 -10.35
C GLU A 203 -17.55 -5.23 -9.33
N MET A 204 -17.97 -4.48 -8.30
CA MET A 204 -19.07 -4.90 -7.42
C MET A 204 -20.38 -5.05 -8.21
N ASP A 205 -20.69 -4.12 -9.10
CA ASP A 205 -21.84 -4.22 -10.00
C ASP A 205 -21.71 -5.43 -10.93
N GLY A 206 -20.51 -5.70 -11.45
CA GLY A 206 -20.21 -6.90 -12.24
C GLY A 206 -20.38 -8.21 -11.46
N LEU A 207 -19.95 -8.25 -10.20
CA LEU A 207 -20.12 -9.40 -9.31
C LEU A 207 -21.59 -9.61 -8.92
N ILE A 208 -22.32 -8.53 -8.63
CA ILE A 208 -23.76 -8.56 -8.36
C ILE A 208 -24.51 -9.10 -9.58
N ALA A 209 -24.14 -8.66 -10.79
CA ALA A 209 -24.74 -9.17 -12.02
C ALA A 209 -24.51 -10.68 -12.18
N LYS A 210 -23.27 -11.16 -11.98
CA LYS A 210 -22.93 -12.60 -12.05
C LYS A 210 -23.63 -13.42 -10.98
N LEU A 211 -23.73 -12.92 -9.74
CA LEU A 211 -24.45 -13.58 -8.66
C LEU A 211 -25.96 -13.63 -8.93
N SER A 212 -26.51 -12.58 -9.56
CA SER A 212 -27.91 -12.51 -9.96
C SER A 212 -28.22 -13.51 -11.08
N GLU A 213 -27.36 -13.62 -12.10
CA GLU A 213 -27.45 -14.67 -13.12
C GLU A 213 -27.39 -16.07 -12.50
N ARG A 214 -26.41 -16.32 -11.62
CA ARG A 214 -26.26 -17.62 -10.97
C ARG A 214 -27.46 -17.97 -10.07
N ASN A 215 -28.02 -17.00 -9.36
CA ASN A 215 -29.24 -17.20 -8.59
C ASN A 215 -30.42 -17.53 -9.49
N ASN A 216 -30.57 -16.87 -10.65
CA ASN A 216 -31.64 -17.18 -11.59
C ASN A 216 -31.50 -18.59 -12.20
N GLU A 217 -30.27 -19.03 -12.48
CA GLU A 217 -29.99 -20.41 -12.89
C GLU A 217 -30.36 -21.41 -11.80
N LEU A 218 -29.91 -21.18 -10.56
CA LEU A 218 -30.24 -22.03 -9.41
C LEU A 218 -31.75 -22.06 -9.14
N TYR A 219 -32.47 -20.94 -9.31
CA TYR A 219 -33.92 -20.90 -9.20
C TYR A 219 -34.61 -21.74 -10.28
N LYS A 220 -34.11 -21.75 -11.52
CA LYS A 220 -34.62 -22.61 -12.59
C LYS A 220 -34.36 -24.08 -12.29
N GLU A 221 -33.14 -24.43 -11.91
CA GLU A 221 -32.77 -25.80 -11.51
C GLU A 221 -33.65 -26.31 -10.35
N LEU A 222 -33.92 -25.45 -9.35
CA LEU A 222 -34.82 -25.77 -8.24
C LEU A 222 -36.29 -25.96 -8.68
N GLN A 223 -36.75 -25.22 -9.67
CA GLN A 223 -38.10 -25.41 -10.21
C GLN A 223 -38.22 -26.70 -11.04
N GLU A 224 -37.19 -27.04 -11.80
CA GLU A 224 -37.11 -28.30 -12.56
C GLU A 224 -37.08 -29.50 -11.60
N LEU A 225 -36.26 -29.46 -10.56
CA LEU A 225 -36.20 -30.50 -9.51
C LEU A 225 -37.50 -30.63 -8.69
N LYS A 226 -38.25 -29.53 -8.52
CA LYS A 226 -39.59 -29.56 -7.89
C LYS A 226 -40.70 -30.03 -8.84
N GLY A 227 -40.50 -29.88 -10.15
CA GLY A 227 -41.39 -30.39 -11.19
C GLY A 227 -41.23 -31.90 -11.40
N GLU A 228 -40.02 -32.43 -11.28
CA GLU A 228 -39.73 -33.87 -11.39
C GLU A 228 -40.28 -34.68 -10.20
N ASN A 229 -40.30 -34.10 -8.99
CA ASN A 229 -40.90 -34.74 -7.80
C ASN A 229 -42.44 -34.75 -7.76
N LYS A 230 -43.11 -34.29 -8.82
CA LYS A 230 -44.59 -34.27 -8.95
C LYS A 230 -45.14 -35.26 -9.99
N LYS A 231 -44.30 -36.10 -10.59
CA LYS A 231 -44.71 -37.24 -11.43
C LYS A 231 -44.58 -38.54 -10.64
#